data_AF-A0A2A2AP25-F1
#
_entry.id   AF-A0A2A2AP25-F1
#
_cell.length_a   1.000
_cell.length_b   1.000
_cell.length_c   1.000
_cell.angle_alpha   90.00
_cell.angle_beta   90.00
_cell.angle_gamma   90.00
#
_symmetry.space_group_name_H-M   'P 1'
#
loop_
_entity.id
_entity.type
_entity.pdbx_description
1 polymer ?
#
loop_
_entity_poly.entity_id
_entity_poly.type
_entity_poly.pdbx_seq_one_letter_code
_entity_poly.pdbx_strand_id
1 'polypeptide(L)'
;METGSCISPGDGPFARAPRGLLQWQIAVRPDGQRLFDGCLPTLIQWGQTHPSEALPDSGLALHSLHLQHPQAEALRAALNALGLSGQLQLSAGPARLSAQLHTPRGLVTVA
;
A
#
# COMPACT_ATOMS: atom_id res chain seq x y z
N MET A 1 -11.35 1.20 -22.99
CA MET A 1 -11.87 1.90 -21.81
C MET A 1 -12.70 0.87 -21.06
N GLU A 2 -12.06 0.05 -20.23
CA GLU A 2 -12.75 -1.02 -19.51
C GLU A 2 -12.69 -0.69 -18.03
N THR A 3 -13.89 -0.52 -17.48
CA THR A 3 -14.23 -0.34 -16.08
C THR A 3 -13.50 -1.36 -15.22
N GLY A 4 -12.49 -0.91 -14.46
CA GLY A 4 -12.04 -1.64 -13.29
C GLY A 4 -13.24 -1.85 -12.38
N SER A 5 -13.59 -3.11 -12.11
CA SER A 5 -14.73 -3.45 -11.26
C SER A 5 -14.46 -2.92 -9.85
N CYS A 6 -15.04 -1.75 -9.54
CA CYS A 6 -15.19 -1.32 -8.17
C CYS A 6 -16.30 -2.17 -7.55
N ILE A 7 -15.96 -2.83 -6.46
CA ILE A 7 -16.91 -3.62 -5.70
C ILE A 7 -17.99 -2.66 -5.17
N SER A 8 -19.25 -2.85 -5.54
CA SER A 8 -20.39 -1.97 -5.17
C SER A 8 -20.53 -1.77 -3.65
N PRO A 9 -21.17 -0.68 -3.18
CA PRO A 9 -21.48 -0.51 -1.75
C PRO A 9 -22.36 -1.67 -1.26
N GLY A 10 -21.75 -2.61 -0.53
CA GLY A 10 -22.38 -3.83 -0.01
C GLY A 10 -21.53 -5.11 -0.16
N ASP A 11 -20.52 -5.13 -1.03
CA ASP A 11 -19.82 -6.37 -1.43
C ASP A 11 -18.32 -6.37 -1.05
N GLY A 12 -17.88 -5.40 -0.23
CA GLY A 12 -16.51 -5.38 0.30
C GLY A 12 -16.28 -6.50 1.34
N PRO A 13 -15.09 -7.12 1.41
CA PRO A 13 -14.79 -8.13 2.43
C PRO A 13 -14.98 -7.55 3.84
N PHE A 14 -15.86 -8.20 4.62
CA PHE A 14 -16.04 -7.88 6.02
C PHE A 14 -15.01 -8.63 6.86
N ALA A 15 -14.31 -7.91 7.75
CA ALA A 15 -13.37 -8.51 8.69
C ALA A 15 -13.71 -8.10 10.13
N ARG A 16 -13.61 -9.03 11.08
CA ARG A 16 -13.89 -8.73 12.49
C ARG A 16 -12.63 -8.19 13.18
N ALA A 17 -12.70 -6.98 13.73
CA ALA A 17 -11.67 -6.38 14.57
C ALA A 17 -12.12 -6.37 16.05
N PRO A 18 -11.21 -6.16 17.02
CA PRO A 18 -11.53 -6.16 18.46
C PRO A 18 -12.65 -5.19 18.86
N ARG A 19 -12.91 -4.17 18.03
CA ARG A 19 -13.82 -3.06 18.30
C ARG A 19 -14.89 -2.87 17.21
N GLY A 20 -15.15 -3.93 16.44
CA GLY A 20 -16.29 -3.97 15.52
C GLY A 20 -16.00 -4.65 14.19
N LEU A 21 -16.96 -4.54 13.28
CA LEU A 21 -16.83 -5.02 11.91
C LEU A 21 -16.09 -3.97 11.07
N LEU A 22 -14.93 -4.32 10.53
CA LEU A 22 -14.25 -3.53 9.51
C LEU A 22 -14.89 -3.80 8.15
N GLN A 23 -15.18 -2.73 7.45
CA GLN A 23 -15.67 -2.73 6.08
C GLN A 23 -14.63 -2.04 5.21
N TRP A 24 -14.27 -2.65 4.10
CA TRP A 24 -13.29 -2.08 3.18
C TRP A 24 -13.50 -2.62 1.77
N GLN A 25 -12.95 -1.88 0.80
CA GLN A 25 -12.87 -2.26 -0.60
C GLN A 25 -11.40 -2.27 -1.01
N ILE A 26 -11.04 -3.14 -1.94
CA ILE A 26 -9.68 -3.24 -2.45
C ILE A 26 -9.69 -3.37 -3.97
N ALA A 27 -8.77 -2.66 -4.63
CA ALA A 27 -8.66 -2.68 -6.08
C ALA A 27 -7.88 -3.93 -6.53
N VAL A 28 -8.58 -5.04 -6.76
CA VAL A 28 -7.98 -6.26 -7.31
C VAL A 28 -8.14 -6.28 -8.82
N ARG A 29 -7.06 -6.49 -9.55
CA ARG A 29 -7.14 -6.70 -10.99
C ARG A 29 -7.77 -8.07 -11.28
N PRO A 30 -8.57 -8.22 -12.35
CA PRO A 30 -9.16 -9.51 -12.71
C PRO A 30 -8.13 -10.62 -12.95
N ASP A 31 -6.92 -10.25 -13.37
CA ASP A 31 -5.81 -11.17 -13.62
C ASP A 31 -4.99 -11.52 -12.35
N GLY A 32 -5.33 -10.94 -11.19
CA GLY A 32 -4.62 -11.15 -9.92
C GLY A 32 -3.16 -10.68 -9.92
N GLN A 33 -2.69 -10.02 -10.97
CA GLN A 33 -1.29 -9.67 -11.14
C GLN A 33 -0.90 -8.47 -10.26
N ARG A 34 0.30 -8.54 -9.70
CA ARG A 34 0.93 -7.39 -9.04
C ARG A 34 1.67 -6.56 -10.09
N LEU A 35 1.29 -5.30 -10.21
CA LEU A 35 1.93 -4.40 -11.15
C LEU A 35 3.35 -4.05 -10.70
N PHE A 36 4.27 -3.91 -11.68
CA PHE A 36 5.68 -3.58 -11.43
C PHE A 36 6.35 -4.51 -10.41
N ASP A 37 6.10 -5.83 -10.54
CA ASP A 37 6.62 -6.85 -9.64
C ASP A 37 6.23 -6.61 -8.15
N GLY A 38 5.13 -5.91 -7.93
CA GLY A 38 4.65 -5.51 -6.59
C GLY A 38 5.16 -4.17 -6.08
N CYS A 39 5.92 -3.41 -6.88
CA CYS A 39 6.37 -2.07 -6.51
C CYS A 39 5.27 -1.00 -6.64
N LEU A 40 4.22 -1.26 -7.44
CA LEU A 40 3.04 -0.40 -7.48
C LEU A 40 1.99 -0.92 -6.49
N PRO A 41 1.52 -0.09 -5.53
CA PRO A 41 0.63 -0.55 -4.48
C PRO A 41 -0.77 -0.84 -5.00
N THR A 42 -1.42 -1.81 -4.36
CA THR A 42 -2.88 -2.00 -4.45
C THR A 42 -3.57 -1.03 -3.52
N LEU A 43 -4.61 -0.34 -4.01
CA LEU A 43 -5.38 0.60 -3.20
C LEU A 43 -6.41 -0.12 -2.33
N ILE A 44 -6.54 0.34 -1.10
CA ILE A 44 -7.59 -0.04 -0.16
C ILE A 44 -8.37 1.21 0.24
N GLN A 45 -9.70 1.09 0.27
CA GLN A 45 -10.60 2.10 0.80
C GLN A 45 -11.29 1.55 2.03
N TRP A 46 -11.06 2.21 3.17
CA TRP A 46 -11.75 1.88 4.41
C TRP A 46 -13.15 2.49 4.43
N GLY A 47 -14.08 1.79 5.08
CA GLY A 47 -15.40 2.30 5.40
C GLY A 47 -15.35 3.32 6.55
N GLN A 48 -16.40 3.35 7.38
CA GLN A 48 -16.50 4.34 8.46
C GLN A 48 -15.41 4.20 9.54
N THR A 49 -14.94 2.99 9.80
CA THR A 49 -13.94 2.72 10.85
C THR A 49 -12.60 2.40 10.22
N HIS A 50 -11.58 3.18 10.56
CA HIS A 50 -10.21 2.88 10.14
C HIS A 50 -9.54 1.91 11.13
N PRO A 51 -8.83 0.87 10.68
CA PRO A 51 -8.21 -0.11 11.59
C PRO A 51 -7.19 0.51 12.54
N SER A 52 -6.55 1.63 12.19
CA SER A 52 -5.57 2.29 13.06
C SER A 52 -6.17 2.88 14.33
N GLU A 53 -7.47 3.22 14.34
CA GLU A 53 -8.19 3.57 15.58
C GLU A 53 -8.21 2.40 16.55
N ALA A 54 -8.06 1.20 15.97
CA ALA A 54 -8.31 -0.06 16.59
C ALA A 54 -7.08 -0.95 16.82
N LEU A 55 -5.89 -0.49 16.46
CA LEU A 55 -4.65 -1.26 16.61
C LEU A 55 -3.91 -0.82 17.88
N PRO A 56 -3.29 -1.75 18.63
CA PRO A 56 -2.36 -1.37 19.67
C PRO A 56 -1.13 -0.70 19.05
N ASP A 57 -0.56 0.26 19.76
CA ASP A 57 0.70 0.88 19.37
C ASP A 57 1.83 -0.18 19.37
N SER A 58 2.57 -0.29 18.28
CA SER A 58 3.64 -1.27 18.10
C SER A 58 5.02 -0.77 18.54
N GLY A 59 5.15 0.52 18.87
CA GLY A 59 6.42 1.21 19.08
C GLY A 59 7.25 1.40 17.81
N LEU A 60 6.68 1.12 16.63
CA LEU A 60 7.34 1.24 15.33
C LEU A 60 6.73 2.38 14.52
N ALA A 61 7.58 3.22 13.92
CA ALA A 61 7.14 4.29 13.01
C ALA A 61 7.85 4.17 11.66
N LEU A 62 7.07 4.25 10.56
CA LEU A 62 7.64 4.29 9.22
C LEU A 62 8.40 5.60 9.01
N HIS A 63 9.69 5.52 8.74
CA HIS A 63 10.55 6.67 8.42
C HIS A 63 10.56 6.95 6.92
N SER A 64 10.76 5.92 6.10
CA SER A 64 10.79 6.07 4.64
C SER A 64 10.46 4.75 3.94
N LEU A 65 9.88 4.84 2.75
CA LEU A 65 9.70 3.70 1.85
C LEU A 65 10.49 3.95 0.56
N HIS A 66 11.29 2.97 0.15
CA HIS A 66 12.13 3.02 -1.04
C HIS A 66 11.80 1.86 -1.99
N LEU A 67 11.56 2.23 -3.25
CA LEU A 67 11.25 1.36 -4.35
C LEU A 67 12.45 1.30 -5.30
N GLN A 68 12.75 0.11 -5.82
CA GLN A 68 13.69 -0.08 -6.91
C GLN A 68 13.01 -0.86 -8.01
N HIS A 69 13.16 -0.44 -9.27
CA HIS A 69 12.56 -1.15 -10.40
C HIS A 69 13.30 -0.88 -11.71
N PRO A 70 13.39 -1.85 -12.66
CA PRO A 70 14.10 -1.64 -13.93
C PRO A 70 13.45 -0.54 -14.78
N GLN A 71 12.13 -0.38 -14.64
CA GLN A 71 11.31 0.64 -15.31
C GLN A 71 10.94 1.78 -14.34
N ALA A 72 11.92 2.36 -13.65
CA ALA A 72 11.69 3.36 -12.61
C ALA A 72 10.87 4.57 -13.11
N GLU A 73 11.09 5.05 -14.32
CA GLU A 73 10.34 6.21 -14.84
C GLU A 73 8.85 5.91 -15.06
N ALA A 74 8.54 4.73 -15.62
CA ALA A 74 7.15 4.29 -15.78
C ALA A 74 6.46 4.07 -14.42
N LEU A 75 7.18 3.52 -13.44
CA LEU A 75 6.68 3.38 -12.07
C LEU A 75 6.45 4.76 -11.42
N ARG A 76 7.34 5.74 -11.64
CA ARG A 76 7.16 7.11 -11.15
C ARG A 76 5.88 7.73 -11.71
N ALA A 77 5.65 7.63 -13.00
CA ALA A 77 4.44 8.14 -13.64
C ALA A 77 3.17 7.48 -13.06
N ALA A 78 3.18 6.17 -12.84
CA ALA A 78 2.07 5.44 -12.24
C ALA A 78 1.81 5.89 -10.79
N LEU A 79 2.86 6.04 -9.96
CA LEU A 79 2.74 6.55 -8.60
C LEU A 79 2.22 8.00 -8.56
N ASN A 80 2.62 8.82 -9.52
CA ASN A 80 2.12 10.19 -9.64
C ASN A 80 0.61 10.21 -9.96
N ALA A 81 0.14 9.31 -10.83
CA ALA A 81 -1.30 9.16 -11.12
C ALA A 81 -2.11 8.73 -9.88
N LEU A 82 -1.47 8.06 -8.91
CA LEU A 82 -2.05 7.69 -7.62
C LEU A 82 -1.94 8.80 -6.55
N GLY A 83 -1.33 9.96 -6.86
CA GLY A 83 -1.11 11.03 -5.89
C GLY A 83 0.01 10.76 -4.88
N LEU A 84 0.88 9.77 -5.13
CA LEU A 84 1.99 9.40 -4.25
C LEU A 84 3.31 10.12 -4.61
N SER A 85 3.22 11.19 -5.40
CA SER A 85 4.36 12.00 -5.83
C SER A 85 5.16 12.52 -4.63
N GLY A 86 6.48 12.30 -4.65
CA GLY A 86 7.39 12.81 -3.62
C GLY A 86 7.30 12.11 -2.25
N GLN A 87 6.34 11.20 -2.03
CA GLN A 87 6.20 10.45 -0.77
C GLN A 87 7.13 9.23 -0.70
N LEU A 88 7.57 8.75 -1.87
CA LEU A 88 8.33 7.52 -2.03
C LEU A 88 9.68 7.80 -2.71
N GLN A 89 10.74 7.23 -2.14
CA GLN A 89 12.04 7.20 -2.79
C GLN A 89 12.00 6.14 -3.88
N LEU A 90 12.60 6.43 -5.04
CA LEU A 90 12.60 5.51 -6.18
C LEU A 90 13.96 5.55 -6.87
N SER A 91 14.54 4.37 -7.13
CA SER A 91 15.76 4.21 -7.92
C SER A 91 15.58 3.18 -9.04
N ALA A 92 16.42 3.25 -10.06
CA ALA A 92 16.55 2.15 -11.02
C ALA A 92 17.27 0.95 -10.37
N GLY A 93 16.92 -0.27 -10.78
CA GLY A 93 17.53 -1.51 -10.29
C GLY A 93 16.56 -2.69 -10.35
N PRO A 94 16.95 -3.92 -9.96
CA PRO A 94 16.02 -5.03 -9.82
C PRO A 94 14.85 -4.68 -8.90
N ALA A 95 13.66 -5.25 -9.17
CA ALA A 95 12.45 -4.97 -8.42
C ALA A 95 12.65 -5.22 -6.91
N ARG A 96 12.44 -4.18 -6.08
CA ARG A 96 12.60 -4.27 -4.62
C ARG A 96 11.78 -3.22 -3.90
N LEU A 97 11.21 -3.61 -2.75
CA LEU A 97 10.59 -2.73 -1.78
C LEU A 97 11.41 -2.78 -0.49
N SER A 98 11.74 -1.61 0.06
CA SER A 98 12.42 -1.52 1.35
C SER A 98 11.82 -0.42 2.20
N ALA A 99 11.78 -0.63 3.51
CA ALA A 99 11.26 0.31 4.50
C ALA A 99 12.32 0.59 5.56
N GLN A 100 12.44 1.85 5.95
CA GLN A 100 13.16 2.23 7.16
C GLN A 100 12.13 2.49 8.26
N LEU A 101 12.33 1.85 9.41
CA LEU A 101 11.45 1.94 10.56
C LEU A 101 12.23 2.52 11.74
N HIS A 102 11.69 3.54 12.38
CA HIS A 102 12.09 3.89 13.74
C HIS A 102 11.60 2.81 14.69
N THR A 103 12.52 2.27 15.47
CA THR A 103 12.26 1.28 16.51
C THR A 103 12.81 1.77 17.85
N PRO A 104 12.43 1.17 18.99
CA PRO A 104 13.02 1.49 20.28
C PRO A 104 14.55 1.26 20.36
N ARG A 105 15.11 0.50 19.41
CA ARG A 105 16.56 0.21 19.31
C ARG A 105 17.26 1.07 18.25
N GLY A 106 16.59 2.04 17.66
CA GLY A 106 17.10 2.88 16.57
C GLY A 106 16.46 2.58 15.21
N LEU A 107 17.02 3.16 14.16
CA LEU A 107 16.53 3.03 12.78
C LEU A 107 16.94 1.68 12.19
N VAL A 108 15.98 0.93 11.64
CA VAL A 108 16.20 -0.38 11.03
C VAL A 108 15.65 -0.39 9.61
N THR A 109 16.42 -0.98 8.68
CA THR A 109 15.98 -1.22 7.31
C THR A 109 15.48 -2.66 7.15
N VAL A 110 14.28 -2.80 6.58
CA VAL A 110 13.65 -4.09 6.24
C VAL A 110 13.40 -4.11 4.73
N ALA A 111 13.72 -5.20 4.05
CA ALA A 111 13.65 -5.31 2.60
C ALA A 111 13.47 -6.75 2.12
#